data_AF-A0AB36GNH1-F1
#
_entry.id   AF-A0AB36GNH1-F1
#
_cell.length_a   1.000
_cell.length_b   1.000
_cell.length_c   1.000
_cell.angle_alpha   90.00
_cell.angle_beta   90.00
_cell.angle_gamma   90.00
#
_symmetry.space_group_name_H-M   'P 1'
#
loop_
_entity.id
_entity.type
_entity.pdbx_description
1 polymer ?
#
loop_
_entity_poly.entity_id
_entity_poly.type
_entity_poly.pdbx_seq_one_letter_code
_entity_poly.pdbx_strand_id
1 'polypeptide(L)'
;MNLQEPGQEFYDSVLAEFDFTGEPGKLAILERAARTTDRIAQLEQAAAQAPLMVKGSQGQQVISPLIAEARAQTSLLEKLIKALGLPATDEEELEKREKRTRAARKAANARWGARS
;
A
#
# COMPACT_ATOMS: atom_id res chain seq x y z
N MET A 1 15.77 4.04 -15.91
CA MET A 1 15.65 3.84 -14.46
C MET A 1 16.36 2.54 -14.10
N ASN A 2 17.07 2.43 -12.97
CA ASN A 2 17.65 1.15 -12.52
C ASN A 2 16.78 0.61 -11.37
N LEU A 3 15.92 -0.36 -11.68
CA LEU A 3 15.00 -1.07 -10.78
C LEU A 3 15.47 -2.52 -10.64
N GLN A 4 15.14 -3.16 -9.53
CA GLN A 4 15.23 -4.62 -9.41
C GLN A 4 13.92 -5.26 -9.90
N GLU A 5 13.91 -6.59 -9.99
CA GLU A 5 12.77 -7.36 -10.53
C GLU A 5 11.42 -6.99 -9.86
N PRO A 6 11.28 -6.94 -8.51
CA PRO A 6 9.98 -6.63 -7.90
C PRO A 6 9.46 -5.23 -8.22
N GLY A 7 10.35 -4.23 -8.20
CA GLY A 7 10.00 -2.85 -8.54
C GLY A 7 9.67 -2.69 -10.02
N GLN A 8 10.39 -3.39 -10.90
CA GLN A 8 10.13 -3.39 -12.34
C GLN A 8 8.75 -4.01 -12.65
N GLU A 9 8.46 -5.19 -12.09
CA GLU A 9 7.16 -5.85 -12.26
C GLU A 9 6.01 -4.97 -11.77
N PHE A 10 6.15 -4.36 -10.59
CA PHE A 10 5.14 -3.43 -10.07
C PHE A 10 4.95 -2.23 -11.01
N TYR A 11 6.04 -1.59 -11.44
CA TYR A 11 5.99 -0.44 -12.33
C TYR A 11 5.29 -0.78 -13.65
N ASP A 12 5.67 -1.88 -14.29
CA ASP A 12 5.13 -2.32 -15.57
C ASP A 12 3.66 -2.72 -15.45
N SER A 13 3.26 -3.38 -14.35
CA SER A 13 1.85 -3.74 -14.11
C SER A 13 0.95 -2.51 -14.01
N VAL A 14 1.43 -1.44 -13.36
CA VAL A 14 0.65 -0.20 -13.21
C VAL A 14 0.59 0.57 -14.52
N LEU A 15 1.66 0.61 -15.32
CA LEU A 15 1.65 1.21 -16.65
C LEU A 15 0.85 0.42 -17.68
N ALA A 16 0.71 -0.90 -17.49
CA ALA A 16 -0.14 -1.73 -18.35
C ALA A 16 -1.63 -1.42 -18.16
N GLU A 17 -2.03 -1.01 -16.94
CA GLU A 17 -3.42 -0.75 -16.59
C GLU A 17 -3.80 0.74 -16.71
N PHE A 18 -2.88 1.66 -16.41
CA PHE A 18 -3.18 3.09 -16.32
C PHE A 18 -2.30 3.93 -17.24
N ASP A 19 -2.91 4.90 -17.92
CA ASP A 19 -2.20 5.89 -18.72
C ASP A 19 -1.79 7.09 -17.86
N PHE A 20 -0.48 7.38 -17.83
CA PHE A 20 0.09 8.54 -17.14
C PHE A 20 0.52 9.65 -18.12
N THR A 21 0.11 9.58 -19.39
CA THR A 21 0.41 10.60 -20.38
C THR A 21 -0.11 11.96 -19.92
N GLY A 22 0.80 12.93 -19.78
CA GLY A 22 0.49 14.26 -19.27
C GLY A 22 0.47 14.39 -17.74
N GLU A 23 0.80 13.32 -17.01
CA GLU A 23 0.82 13.29 -15.55
C GLU A 23 2.24 13.04 -14.98
N PRO A 24 3.25 13.86 -15.30
CA PRO A 24 4.64 13.61 -14.91
C PRO A 24 4.86 13.55 -13.39
N GLY A 25 4.04 14.25 -12.61
CA GLY A 25 4.07 14.19 -11.15
C GLY A 25 3.67 12.81 -10.61
N LYS A 26 2.62 12.20 -11.19
CA LYS A 26 2.21 10.83 -10.81
C LYS A 26 3.23 9.80 -11.29
N LEU A 27 3.83 10.00 -12.46
CA LEU A 27 4.90 9.12 -12.95
C LEU A 27 6.09 9.11 -11.97
N ALA A 28 6.51 10.27 -11.45
CA ALA A 28 7.55 10.35 -10.43
C ALA A 28 7.17 9.65 -9.11
N ILE A 29 5.90 9.71 -8.70
CA ILE A 29 5.39 8.97 -7.54
C ILE A 29 5.45 7.47 -7.81
N LEU A 30 5.05 7.02 -9.01
CA LEU A 30 5.08 5.62 -9.41
C LEU A 30 6.50 5.07 -9.41
N GLU A 31 7.45 5.82 -9.98
CA GLU A 31 8.87 5.47 -9.92
C GLU A 31 9.38 5.34 -8.47
N ARG A 32 8.96 6.26 -7.59
CA ARG A 32 9.32 6.20 -6.17
C ARG A 32 8.70 4.98 -5.47
N ALA A 33 7.46 4.64 -5.81
CA ALA A 33 6.78 3.46 -5.30
C ALA A 33 7.50 2.18 -5.72
N ALA A 34 7.86 2.04 -7.00
CA ALA A 34 8.62 0.90 -7.52
C ALA A 34 9.97 0.70 -6.80
N ARG A 35 10.73 1.77 -6.56
CA ARG A 35 11.97 1.70 -5.76
C ARG A 35 11.73 1.32 -4.29
N THR A 36 10.57 1.68 -3.75
CA THR A 36 10.18 1.32 -2.38
C THR A 36 9.83 -0.17 -2.32
N THR A 37 9.18 -0.72 -3.35
CA THR A 37 8.96 -2.16 -3.53
C THR A 37 10.28 -2.93 -3.52
N ASP A 38 11.27 -2.50 -4.32
CA ASP A 38 12.62 -3.10 -4.31
C ASP A 38 13.24 -3.10 -2.91
N ARG A 39 13.10 -1.99 -2.18
CA ARG A 39 13.65 -1.86 -0.83
C ARG A 39 12.95 -2.80 0.16
N ILE A 40 11.64 -2.95 0.06
CA ILE A 40 10.87 -3.89 0.90
C ILE A 40 11.37 -5.31 0.65
N ALA A 41 11.47 -5.74 -0.62
CA ALA A 41 11.95 -7.07 -0.97
C ALA A 41 13.36 -7.34 -0.42
N GLN A 42 14.26 -6.36 -0.53
CA GLN A 42 15.62 -6.46 0.03
C GLN A 42 15.60 -6.61 1.56
N LEU A 43 14.77 -5.82 2.26
CA LEU A 43 14.66 -5.85 3.72
C LEU A 43 14.04 -7.17 4.21
N GLU A 44 13.02 -7.67 3.52
CA GLU A 44 12.37 -8.93 3.85
C GLU A 44 13.32 -10.12 3.63
N GLN A 45 14.07 -10.12 2.53
CA GLN A 45 15.09 -11.14 2.27
C GLN A 45 16.18 -11.12 3.36
N ALA A 46 16.65 -9.93 3.75
CA ALA A 46 17.62 -9.79 4.83
C ALA A 46 17.05 -10.21 6.18
N ALA A 47 15.79 -9.85 6.47
CA ALA A 47 15.11 -10.19 7.72
C ALA A 47 14.88 -11.70 7.84
N ALA A 48 14.58 -12.40 6.75
CA ALA A 48 14.38 -13.85 6.73
C ALA A 48 15.64 -14.63 7.16
N GLN A 49 16.82 -14.06 6.93
CA GLN A 49 18.12 -14.66 7.31
C GLN A 49 18.65 -14.16 8.66
N ALA A 50 18.01 -13.15 9.25
CA ALA A 50 18.46 -12.51 10.48
C ALA A 50 17.72 -13.07 11.72
N PRO A 51 18.36 -13.11 12.89
CA PRO A 51 17.66 -13.43 14.13
C PRO A 51 16.61 -12.34 14.43
N LEU A 52 15.46 -12.76 14.96
CA LEU A 52 14.37 -11.85 15.32
C LEU A 52 14.77 -10.83 16.39
N MET A 53 15.70 -11.22 17.27
CA MET A 53 16.26 -10.39 18.32
C MET A 53 17.76 -10.20 18.08
N VAL A 54 18.24 -8.97 18.22
CA VAL A 54 19.64 -8.58 18.08
C VAL A 54 20.09 -7.82 19.33
N LYS A 55 21.40 -7.77 19.56
CA LYS A 55 21.96 -6.94 20.62
C LYS A 55 21.88 -5.46 20.23
N GLY A 56 21.13 -4.69 21.01
CA GLY A 56 21.02 -3.24 20.87
C GLY A 56 22.31 -2.52 21.29
N SER A 57 22.39 -1.23 21.01
CA SER A 57 23.59 -0.40 21.27
C SER A 57 24.00 -0.37 22.75
N GLN A 58 23.03 -0.46 23.68
CA GLN A 58 23.29 -0.52 25.13
C GLN A 58 23.41 -1.97 25.66
N GLY A 59 23.47 -2.97 24.78
CA GLY A 59 23.68 -4.37 25.12
C GLY A 59 22.44 -5.20 25.42
N GLN A 60 21.26 -4.59 25.44
CA GLN A 60 19.97 -5.26 25.63
C GLN A 60 19.50 -6.00 24.37
N GLN A 61 18.70 -7.06 24.53
CA GLN A 61 18.06 -7.74 23.39
C GLN A 61 16.90 -6.88 22.86
N VAL A 62 16.92 -6.55 21.58
CA VAL A 62 15.88 -5.76 20.91
C VAL A 62 15.42 -6.47 19.65
N ILE A 63 14.19 -6.20 19.22
CA ILE A 63 13.68 -6.66 17.91
C ILE A 63 14.61 -6.15 16.81
N SER A 64 14.90 -6.99 15.81
CA SER A 64 15.73 -6.64 14.67
C SER A 64 15.25 -5.34 14.00
N PRO A 65 16.14 -4.33 13.80
CA PRO A 65 15.80 -3.08 13.12
C PRO A 65 15.25 -3.28 11.70
N LEU A 66 15.62 -4.39 11.04
CA LEU A 66 15.12 -4.74 9.71
C LEU A 66 13.59 -4.91 9.70
N ILE A 67 13.01 -5.44 10.78
CA ILE A 67 11.56 -5.64 10.90
C ILE A 67 10.85 -4.28 11.00
N ALA A 68 11.39 -3.36 11.79
CA ALA A 68 10.83 -2.03 11.94
C ALA A 68 10.95 -1.22 10.64
N GLU A 69 12.09 -1.32 9.95
CA GLU A 69 12.33 -0.65 8.67
C GLU A 69 11.41 -1.21 7.56
N ALA A 70 11.26 -2.53 7.44
CA ALA A 70 10.34 -3.15 6.47
C ALA A 70 8.90 -2.65 6.67
N ARG A 71 8.44 -2.55 7.92
CA ARG A 71 7.13 -1.98 8.24
C ARG A 71 7.02 -0.50 7.83
N ALA A 72 8.05 0.29 8.08
CA ALA A 72 8.08 1.70 7.70
C ALA A 72 8.02 1.89 6.18
N GLN A 73 8.79 1.09 5.43
CA GLN A 73 8.78 1.11 3.96
C GLN A 73 7.44 0.63 3.40
N THR A 74 6.82 -0.39 3.99
CA THR A 74 5.46 -0.84 3.63
C THR A 74 4.43 0.27 3.81
N SER A 75 4.50 0.98 4.94
CA SER A 75 3.62 2.13 5.22
C SER A 75 3.87 3.30 4.26
N LEU A 76 5.11 3.49 3.81
CA LEU A 76 5.46 4.48 2.79
C LEU A 76 4.91 4.08 1.42
N LEU A 77 5.04 2.81 1.03
CA LEU A 77 4.50 2.29 -0.22
C LEU A 77 2.98 2.49 -0.29
N GLU A 78 2.25 2.16 0.78
CA GLU A 78 0.80 2.40 0.86
C GLU A 78 0.45 3.88 0.62
N LYS A 79 1.21 4.81 1.23
CA LYS A 79 1.00 6.26 1.03
C LYS A 79 1.28 6.69 -0.41
N LEU A 80 2.33 6.17 -1.02
CA LEU A 80 2.69 6.48 -2.42
C LEU A 80 1.63 5.97 -3.38
N ILE A 81 1.15 4.73 -3.19
CA ILE A 81 0.06 4.15 -4.00
C ILE A 81 -1.21 5.00 -3.87
N LYS A 82 -1.59 5.40 -2.66
CA LYS A 82 -2.74 6.31 -2.46
C LYS A 82 -2.53 7.66 -3.14
N ALA A 83 -1.30 8.20 -3.11
CA ALA A 83 -0.98 9.48 -3.73
C ALA A 83 -1.04 9.45 -5.27
N LEU A 84 -0.96 8.28 -5.90
CA LEU A 84 -1.22 8.13 -7.35
C LEU A 84 -2.67 8.47 -7.70
N GLY A 85 -3.61 8.33 -6.75
CA GLY A 85 -5.02 8.65 -6.98
C GLY A 85 -5.62 7.86 -8.15
N LEU A 86 -5.23 6.60 -8.30
CA LEU A 86 -5.71 5.72 -9.37
C LEU A 86 -7.22 5.51 -9.24
N PRO A 87 -7.95 5.43 -10.36
CA PRO A 87 -9.37 5.13 -10.32
C PRO A 87 -9.59 3.75 -9.72
N ALA A 88 -10.69 3.61 -8.97
CA ALA A 88 -11.09 2.32 -8.44
C ALA A 88 -11.57 1.42 -9.57
N THR A 89 -11.36 0.12 -9.41
CA THR A 89 -11.88 -0.88 -10.34
C THR A 89 -13.42 -0.89 -10.32
N ASP A 90 -14.03 -1.43 -11.38
CA ASP A 90 -15.49 -1.56 -11.45
C ASP A 90 -16.05 -2.36 -10.27
N GLU A 91 -15.35 -3.41 -9.84
CA GLU A 91 -15.70 -4.23 -8.69
C GLU A 91 -15.66 -3.43 -7.38
N GLU A 92 -14.60 -2.64 -7.16
CA GLU A 92 -14.49 -1.76 -5.99
C GLU A 92 -15.58 -0.68 -5.97
N GLU A 93 -15.93 -0.11 -7.13
CA GLU A 93 -17.02 0.86 -7.22
C GLU A 93 -18.39 0.24 -6.95
N LEU A 94 -18.63 -0.98 -7.45
CA LEU A 94 -19.83 -1.77 -7.14
C LEU A 94 -19.94 -2.01 -5.63
N GLU A 95 -18.88 -2.50 -4.98
CA GLU A 95 -18.87 -2.71 -3.54
C GLU A 95 -19.15 -1.42 -2.75
N LYS A 96 -18.51 -0.30 -3.14
CA LYS A 96 -18.74 1.00 -2.47
C LYS A 96 -20.18 1.45 -2.63
N ARG A 97 -20.81 1.21 -3.78
CA ARG A 97 -22.24 1.52 -4.00
C ARG A 97 -23.12 0.64 -3.12
N GLU A 98 -22.86 -0.65 -3.04
CA GLU A 98 -23.62 -1.57 -2.18
C GLU A 98 -23.52 -1.20 -0.69
N LYS A 99 -22.30 -0.91 -0.22
CA LYS A 99 -22.04 -0.44 1.16
C LYS A 99 -22.85 0.83 1.47
N ARG A 100 -22.85 1.81 0.55
CA ARG A 100 -23.67 3.04 0.66
C ARG A 100 -25.17 2.73 0.71
N THR A 101 -25.66 1.88 -0.18
CA THR A 101 -27.09 1.48 -0.20
C THR A 101 -27.49 0.75 1.08
N ARG A 102 -26.66 -0.17 1.58
CA ARG A 102 -26.92 -0.88 2.85
C ARG A 102 -26.96 0.07 4.04
N ALA A 103 -26.06 1.04 4.10
CA ALA A 103 -26.07 2.07 5.14
C ALA A 103 -27.33 2.95 5.07
N ALA A 104 -27.74 3.37 3.86
CA ALA A 104 -28.96 4.15 3.65
C ALA A 104 -30.23 3.37 4.08
N ARG A 105 -30.34 2.09 3.71
CA ARG A 105 -31.44 1.21 4.15
C ARG A 105 -31.47 1.05 5.66
N LYS A 106 -30.31 0.84 6.31
CA LYS A 106 -30.21 0.76 7.77
C LYS A 106 -30.67 2.05 8.45
N ALA A 107 -30.27 3.21 7.92
CA ALA A 107 -30.69 4.51 8.43
C ALA A 107 -32.20 4.75 8.24
N ALA A 108 -32.76 4.39 7.09
CA ALA A 108 -34.20 4.50 6.82
C ALA A 108 -35.03 3.62 7.78
N ASN A 109 -34.62 2.36 7.97
CA ASN A 109 -35.28 1.44 8.90
C ASN A 109 -35.21 1.93 10.35
N ALA A 110 -34.08 2.51 10.78
CA ALA A 110 -33.97 3.11 12.11
C ALA A 110 -34.90 4.33 12.28
N ARG A 111 -35.09 5.12 11.22
CA ARG A 111 -35.96 6.33 11.25
C ARG A 111 -37.45 6.00 11.21
N TRP A 112 -37.86 4.97 10.48
CA TRP A 112 -39.26 4.57 10.36
C TRP A 112 -39.70 3.54 11.40
N GLY A 113 -38.79 2.69 11.88
CA GLY A 113 -39.04 1.77 13.00
C GLY A 113 -39.15 2.45 14.37
N ALA A 114 -38.64 3.68 14.51
CA ALA A 114 -38.80 4.49 15.74
C ALA A 114 -40.13 5.28 15.78
N ARG A 115 -41.03 5.09 14.79
CA ARG A 115 -42.31 5.80 14.67
C ARG A 115 -43.54 4.86 14.69
N SER A 116 -43.36 3.58 15.01
CA SER A 116 -44.43 2.60 15.24
C SER A 116 -44.57 2.28 16.72
#